data_AF-A0A1Q5DZ42-F1
#
_entry.id   AF-A0A1Q5DZ42-F1
#
_cell.length_a   1.000
_cell.length_b   1.000
_cell.length_c   1.000
_cell.angle_alpha   90.00
_cell.angle_beta   90.00
_cell.angle_gamma   90.00
#
_symmetry.space_group_name_H-M   'P 1'
#
loop_
_entity.id
_entity.type
_entity.pdbx_description
1 polymer ?
#
loop_
_entity_poly.entity_id
_entity_poly.type
_entity_poly.pdbx_seq_one_letter_code
_entity_poly.pdbx_strand_id
1 'polypeptide(L)'
;MTVRQESGAVVWDGWRNPDLKDLDLPAYRFDAAQYLAELDRAGTGVEDWPARGVGRLVQAQLVRRPELLAAWECEFDAVWTWPSGPDRIDLTFFWRPAVPDRLDDSPYLQFQVELTVPAGDPVELAADLVDRLTSADPCAQGRVCGGSPAYAEQLGHPWPEDM
;
A
#
# COMPACT_ATOMS: atom_id res chain seq x y z
N MET A 1 -16.90 -4.43 5.80
CA MET A 1 -17.59 -3.51 6.72
C MET A 1 -18.46 -2.60 5.89
N THR A 2 -19.66 -2.33 6.37
CA THR A 2 -20.57 -1.32 5.82
C THR A 2 -20.78 -0.23 6.86
N VAL A 3 -20.83 1.02 6.42
CA VAL A 3 -21.17 2.17 7.27
C VAL A 3 -22.47 2.76 6.75
N ARG A 4 -23.48 2.84 7.62
CA ARG A 4 -24.81 3.39 7.28
C ARG A 4 -25.32 4.33 8.37
N GLN A 5 -26.11 5.32 7.98
CA GLN A 5 -26.74 6.24 8.92
C GLN A 5 -28.20 5.84 9.13
N GLU A 6 -28.63 5.75 10.38
CA GLU A 6 -29.95 5.28 10.81
C GLU A 6 -30.46 6.05 12.02
N SER A 7 -31.61 6.72 11.88
CA SER A 7 -32.36 7.26 13.03
C SER A 7 -31.51 8.05 14.05
N GLY A 8 -30.61 8.90 13.56
CA GLY A 8 -29.72 9.69 14.41
C GLY A 8 -28.45 8.97 14.87
N ALA A 9 -28.18 7.76 14.38
CA ALA A 9 -26.96 7.00 14.65
C ALA A 9 -26.19 6.68 13.36
N VAL A 10 -24.88 6.49 13.48
CA VAL A 10 -24.04 5.84 12.46
C VAL A 10 -23.76 4.42 12.93
N VAL A 11 -24.05 3.44 12.07
CA VAL A 11 -23.95 2.01 12.35
C VAL A 11 -22.84 1.42 11.49
N TRP A 12 -21.90 0.73 12.13
CA TRP A 12 -20.87 -0.06 11.48
C TRP A 12 -21.21 -1.53 11.68
N ASP A 13 -21.43 -2.24 10.59
CA ASP A 13 -21.76 -3.66 10.59
C ASP A 13 -21.20 -4.38 9.35
N GLY A 14 -21.62 -5.62 9.11
CA GLY A 14 -21.24 -6.36 7.91
C GLY A 14 -19.71 -6.50 7.78
N TRP A 15 -19.05 -6.77 8.91
CA TRP A 15 -17.62 -6.99 8.97
C TRP A 15 -17.24 -8.13 8.03
N ARG A 16 -16.17 -7.94 7.28
CA ARG A 16 -15.60 -8.95 6.38
C ARG A 16 -14.10 -8.85 6.56
N ASN A 17 -13.50 -9.91 7.05
CA ASN A 17 -12.06 -10.04 7.13
C ASN A 17 -11.64 -11.22 6.24
N PRO A 18 -10.92 -10.98 5.13
CA PRO A 18 -10.48 -12.06 4.24
C PRO A 18 -9.49 -13.03 4.93
N ASP A 19 -8.74 -12.55 5.92
CA ASP A 19 -7.75 -13.33 6.66
C ASP A 19 -8.39 -14.11 7.82
N LEU A 20 -9.49 -13.58 8.37
CA LEU A 20 -10.26 -14.21 9.45
C LEU A 20 -11.72 -14.37 9.02
N LYS A 21 -11.98 -15.39 8.21
CA LYS A 21 -13.30 -15.64 7.60
C LYS A 21 -14.43 -15.80 8.63
N ASP A 22 -14.10 -16.25 9.84
CA ASP A 22 -15.05 -16.48 10.93
C ASP A 22 -15.13 -15.32 11.93
N LEU A 23 -14.56 -14.15 11.60
CA LEU A 23 -14.64 -12.97 12.44
C LEU A 23 -16.07 -12.40 12.43
N ASP A 24 -16.86 -12.77 13.44
CA ASP A 24 -18.18 -12.22 13.70
C ASP A 24 -18.10 -11.11 14.76
N LEU A 25 -18.12 -9.87 14.30
CA LEU A 25 -18.13 -8.68 15.16
C LEU A 25 -19.54 -8.09 15.23
N PRO A 26 -19.97 -7.60 16.41
CA PRO A 26 -21.29 -7.00 16.55
C PRO A 26 -21.39 -5.71 15.74
N ALA A 27 -22.64 -5.27 15.52
CA ALA A 27 -22.89 -3.93 14.99
C ALA A 27 -22.51 -2.89 16.05
N TYR A 28 -21.64 -1.96 15.69
CA TYR A 28 -21.32 -0.79 16.51
C TYR A 28 -22.23 0.37 16.13
N ARG A 29 -22.74 1.11 17.11
CA ARG A 29 -23.64 2.25 16.90
C ARG A 29 -23.06 3.47 17.61
N PHE A 30 -22.97 4.56 16.87
CA PHE A 30 -22.46 5.85 17.33
C PHE A 30 -23.56 6.89 17.17
N ASP A 31 -23.63 7.89 18.07
CA ASP A 31 -24.46 9.07 17.83
C ASP A 31 -23.98 9.78 16.56
N ALA A 32 -24.90 10.14 15.66
CA ALA A 32 -24.54 10.68 14.36
C ALA A 32 -23.92 12.08 14.44
N ALA A 33 -24.39 12.93 15.36
CA ALA A 33 -23.84 14.28 15.51
C ALA A 33 -22.43 14.22 16.09
N GLN A 34 -22.22 13.38 17.11
CA GLN A 34 -20.89 13.15 17.68
C GLN A 34 -19.94 12.52 16.66
N TYR A 35 -20.40 11.55 15.88
CA TYR A 35 -19.60 10.91 14.84
C TYR A 35 -19.16 11.90 13.76
N LEU A 36 -20.06 12.76 13.29
CA LEU A 36 -19.71 13.80 12.31
C LEU A 36 -18.75 14.85 12.89
N ALA A 37 -18.98 15.30 14.12
CA ALA A 37 -18.04 16.22 14.79
C ALA A 37 -16.65 15.59 14.95
N GLU A 38 -16.59 14.29 15.22
CA GLU A 38 -15.33 13.54 15.28
C GLU A 38 -14.67 13.39 13.90
N LEU A 39 -15.45 13.18 12.84
CA LEU A 39 -14.92 13.20 11.47
C LEU A 39 -14.38 14.59 11.09
N ASP A 40 -15.02 15.67 11.47
CA ASP A 40 -14.52 17.03 11.22
C ASP A 40 -13.23 17.30 12.01
N ARG A 41 -13.20 16.89 13.28
CA ARG A 41 -12.01 16.98 14.13
C ARG A 41 -10.86 16.15 13.56
N ALA A 42 -11.14 14.93 13.11
CA ALA A 42 -10.14 14.02 12.54
C ALA A 42 -9.73 14.43 11.12
N GLY A 43 -10.63 15.03 10.32
CA GLY A 43 -10.32 15.54 8.99
C GLY A 43 -9.39 16.76 9.03
N THR A 44 -9.36 17.47 10.15
CA THR A 44 -8.45 18.58 10.38
C THR A 44 -7.05 18.05 10.75
N GLY A 45 -6.06 18.22 9.87
CA GLY A 45 -4.64 17.88 10.12
C GLY A 45 -4.19 16.48 9.66
N VAL A 46 -5.07 15.68 9.04
CA VAL A 46 -4.72 14.36 8.46
C VAL A 46 -4.16 14.45 7.03
N GLU A 47 -4.25 15.64 6.41
CA GLU A 47 -3.67 15.97 5.12
C GLU A 47 -2.21 16.49 5.21
N ASP A 48 -1.67 16.68 6.42
CA ASP A 48 -0.51 17.56 6.62
C ASP A 48 0.87 16.89 6.47
N TRP A 49 1.00 15.57 6.30
CA TRP A 49 2.32 14.97 6.12
C TRP A 49 2.72 14.80 4.64
N PRO A 50 3.91 15.28 4.24
CA PRO A 50 4.37 15.31 2.84
C PRO A 50 4.25 13.98 2.10
N ALA A 51 4.54 12.86 2.78
CA ALA A 51 4.53 11.54 2.17
C ALA A 51 3.18 11.13 1.57
N ARG A 52 2.04 11.61 2.10
CA ARG A 52 0.73 11.26 1.54
C ARG A 52 0.45 11.92 0.20
N GLY A 53 0.74 13.21 0.11
CA GLY A 53 0.57 13.97 -1.13
C GLY A 53 1.49 13.43 -2.22
N VAL A 54 2.79 13.30 -1.89
CA VAL A 54 3.80 12.77 -2.81
C VAL A 54 3.51 11.31 -3.18
N GLY A 55 3.17 10.45 -2.22
CA GLY A 55 2.87 9.05 -2.48
C GLY A 55 1.71 8.84 -3.44
N ARG A 56 0.63 9.63 -3.32
CA ARG A 56 -0.49 9.61 -4.28
C ARG A 56 -0.07 10.01 -5.68
N LEU A 57 0.81 11.02 -5.81
CA LEU A 57 1.33 11.46 -7.10
C LEU A 57 2.26 10.43 -7.73
N VAL A 58 3.15 9.82 -6.95
CA VAL A 58 4.02 8.72 -7.39
C VAL A 58 3.17 7.54 -7.88
N GLN A 59 2.15 7.14 -7.11
CA GLN A 59 1.21 6.08 -7.51
C GLN A 59 0.56 6.37 -8.86
N ALA A 60 0.03 7.60 -9.03
CA ALA A 60 -0.63 8.00 -10.25
C ALA A 60 0.32 8.00 -11.47
N GLN A 61 1.59 8.34 -11.26
CA GLN A 61 2.60 8.29 -12.32
C GLN A 61 2.96 6.86 -12.71
N LEU A 62 3.18 5.96 -11.74
CA LEU A 62 3.52 4.56 -12.01
C LEU A 62 2.38 3.82 -12.73
N VAL A 63 1.13 4.02 -12.30
CA VAL A 63 -0.05 3.43 -12.95
C VAL A 63 -0.20 3.88 -14.41
N ARG A 64 0.28 5.08 -14.76
CA ARG A 64 0.26 5.60 -16.13
C ARG A 64 1.43 5.13 -16.99
N ARG A 65 2.37 4.38 -16.43
CA ARG A 65 3.58 3.89 -17.10
C ARG A 65 3.69 2.36 -17.03
N PRO A 66 2.71 1.60 -17.55
CA PRO A 66 2.72 0.14 -17.51
C PRO A 66 3.94 -0.47 -18.22
N GLU A 67 4.57 0.25 -19.15
CA GLU A 67 5.81 -0.17 -19.82
C GLU A 67 7.00 -0.31 -18.87
N LEU A 68 7.07 0.48 -17.79
CA LEU A 68 8.12 0.36 -16.78
C LEU A 68 7.94 -0.91 -15.96
N LEU A 69 6.69 -1.18 -15.54
CA LEU A 69 6.32 -2.37 -14.78
C LEU A 69 6.60 -3.64 -15.60
N ALA A 70 6.25 -3.61 -16.89
CA ALA A 70 6.55 -4.70 -17.81
C ALA A 70 8.06 -4.90 -18.01
N ALA A 71 8.86 -3.83 -18.09
CA ALA A 71 10.31 -3.93 -18.23
C ALA A 71 11.01 -4.55 -17.01
N TRP A 72 10.41 -4.39 -15.81
CA TRP A 72 10.88 -5.03 -14.58
C TRP A 72 10.29 -6.44 -14.37
N GLU A 73 9.35 -6.86 -15.20
CA GLU A 73 8.56 -8.08 -14.99
C GLU A 73 7.86 -8.11 -13.60
N CYS A 74 7.59 -6.93 -13.01
CA CYS A 74 6.95 -6.77 -11.71
C CYS A 74 5.60 -6.03 -11.90
N GLU A 75 4.57 -6.36 -11.11
CA GLU A 75 3.30 -5.64 -11.02
C GLU A 75 3.35 -4.64 -9.86
N PHE A 76 2.74 -3.46 -10.03
CA PHE A 76 2.64 -2.49 -8.95
C PHE A 76 1.46 -2.80 -8.04
N ASP A 77 1.69 -2.90 -6.72
CA ASP A 77 0.65 -3.16 -5.73
C ASP A 77 0.12 -1.85 -5.13
N ALA A 78 0.95 -1.17 -4.33
CA ALA A 78 0.51 -0.05 -3.51
C ALA A 78 1.64 0.90 -3.13
N VAL A 79 1.24 2.13 -2.77
CA VAL A 79 2.06 3.08 -2.00
C VAL A 79 1.52 3.15 -0.60
N TRP A 80 2.35 2.80 0.38
CA TRP A 80 2.04 2.88 1.80
C TRP A 80 2.62 4.14 2.41
N THR A 81 1.87 4.70 3.36
CA THR A 81 2.31 5.82 4.20
C THR A 81 1.88 5.56 5.62
N TRP A 82 2.71 5.94 6.58
CA TRP A 82 2.50 5.63 7.99
C TRP A 82 2.58 6.90 8.83
N PRO A 83 1.69 7.08 9.83
CA PRO A 83 1.82 8.19 10.78
C PRO A 83 3.17 8.22 11.52
N SER A 84 3.79 7.05 11.72
CA SER A 84 5.11 6.90 12.35
C SER A 84 6.28 7.27 11.43
N GLY A 85 6.05 7.44 10.13
CA GLY A 85 7.03 7.83 9.12
C GLY A 85 6.43 8.88 8.16
N PRO A 86 6.19 10.12 8.64
CA PRO A 86 5.46 11.15 7.87
C PRO A 86 6.23 11.65 6.64
N ASP A 87 7.52 11.39 6.57
CA ASP A 87 8.46 11.71 5.49
C ASP A 87 8.91 10.45 4.72
N ARG A 88 8.15 9.34 4.81
CA ARG A 88 8.47 8.09 4.12
C ARG A 88 7.29 7.55 3.33
N ILE A 89 7.58 7.10 2.11
CA ILE A 89 6.67 6.26 1.33
C ILE A 89 7.30 4.88 1.15
N ASP A 90 6.48 3.84 1.24
CA ASP A 90 6.91 2.48 0.92
C ASP A 90 6.15 2.00 -0.32
N LEU A 91 6.87 1.56 -1.33
CA LEU A 91 6.33 1.06 -2.59
C LEU A 91 6.37 -0.45 -2.60
N THR A 92 5.22 -1.09 -2.79
CA THR A 92 5.15 -2.56 -2.89
C THR A 92 4.94 -2.97 -4.34
N PHE A 93 5.73 -3.94 -4.78
CA PHE A 93 5.64 -4.56 -6.11
C PHE A 93 5.47 -6.06 -5.94
N PHE A 94 4.63 -6.67 -6.78
CA PHE A 94 4.55 -8.12 -6.92
C PHE A 94 5.46 -8.57 -8.05
N TRP A 95 6.20 -9.64 -7.83
CA TRP A 95 6.90 -10.34 -8.88
C TRP A 95 6.44 -11.78 -8.94
N ARG A 96 6.23 -12.27 -10.16
CA ARG A 96 5.85 -13.65 -10.44
C ARG A 96 6.70 -14.15 -11.61
N PRO A 97 7.13 -15.42 -11.59
CA PRO A 97 7.74 -16.02 -12.77
C PRO A 97 6.72 -16.05 -13.91
N ALA A 98 7.17 -15.74 -15.12
CA ALA A 98 6.40 -15.86 -16.35
C ALA A 98 6.19 -17.35 -16.72
N VAL A 99 5.43 -18.10 -15.91
CA VAL A 99 5.05 -19.49 -16.22
C VAL A 99 3.52 -19.61 -16.20
N PRO A 100 2.89 -20.09 -17.29
CA PRO A 100 1.44 -20.23 -17.39
C PRO A 100 1.01 -21.56 -16.78
N ASP A 101 0.06 -21.54 -15.82
CA ASP A 101 -1.14 -22.40 -15.85
C ASP A 101 -1.97 -22.42 -14.55
N ARG A 102 -1.51 -21.83 -13.45
CA ARG A 102 -2.36 -21.64 -12.25
C ARG A 102 -2.03 -20.33 -11.53
N LEU A 103 -2.92 -19.34 -11.69
CA LEU A 103 -2.87 -18.06 -10.96
C LEU A 103 -2.86 -18.25 -9.43
N ASP A 104 -3.49 -19.31 -8.92
CA ASP A 104 -3.76 -19.44 -7.48
C ASP A 104 -2.64 -20.14 -6.67
N ASP A 105 -1.76 -20.92 -7.31
CA ASP A 105 -0.68 -21.68 -6.64
C ASP A 105 0.73 -21.28 -7.09
N SER A 106 0.87 -20.31 -7.99
CA SER A 106 2.18 -19.90 -8.49
C SER A 106 2.94 -19.13 -7.40
N PRO A 107 4.20 -19.53 -7.10
CA PRO A 107 4.98 -18.83 -6.09
C PRO A 107 5.21 -17.39 -6.54
N TYR A 108 5.08 -16.46 -5.61
CA TYR A 108 5.27 -15.05 -5.86
C TYR A 108 6.18 -14.46 -4.79
N LEU A 109 6.77 -13.30 -5.09
CA LEU A 109 7.46 -12.46 -4.13
C LEU A 109 6.83 -11.07 -4.13
N GLN A 110 6.83 -10.44 -2.96
CA GLN A 110 6.58 -9.00 -2.85
C GLN A 110 7.89 -8.31 -2.51
N PHE A 111 8.17 -7.22 -3.21
CA PHE A 111 9.32 -6.36 -2.97
C PHE A 111 8.85 -5.01 -2.45
N GLN A 112 9.51 -4.52 -1.41
CA GLN A 112 9.28 -3.21 -0.82
C GLN A 112 10.47 -2.30 -1.06
N VAL A 113 10.22 -1.16 -1.70
CA VAL A 113 11.20 -0.07 -1.87
C VAL A 113 10.78 1.08 -0.96
N GLU A 114 11.65 1.45 -0.03
CA GLU A 114 11.42 2.61 0.84
C GLU A 114 12.06 3.87 0.23
N LEU A 115 11.30 4.95 0.18
CA LEU A 115 11.78 6.25 -0.27
C LEU A 115 11.50 7.33 0.77
N THR A 116 12.53 8.10 1.10
CA THR A 116 12.40 9.32 1.91
C THR A 116 11.86 10.46 1.04
N VAL A 117 10.85 11.15 1.56
CA VAL A 117 10.20 12.32 0.99
C VAL A 117 10.70 13.56 1.72
N PRO A 118 11.64 14.34 1.14
CA PRO A 118 12.09 15.58 1.75
C PRO A 118 10.98 16.64 1.72
N ALA A 119 11.17 17.73 2.46
CA ALA A 119 10.29 18.90 2.35
C ALA A 119 10.48 19.56 0.97
N GLY A 120 9.38 19.94 0.31
CA GLY A 120 9.43 20.58 -1.00
C GLY A 120 8.07 20.57 -1.70
N ASP A 121 8.06 20.97 -2.98
CA ASP A 121 6.87 20.90 -3.81
C ASP A 121 6.50 19.42 -4.10
N PRO A 122 5.27 18.98 -3.80
CA PRO A 122 4.89 17.58 -3.95
C PRO A 122 4.96 17.06 -5.40
N VAL A 123 4.76 17.92 -6.40
CA VAL A 123 4.75 17.52 -7.81
C VAL A 123 6.17 17.32 -8.30
N GLU A 124 7.08 18.25 -8.00
CA GLU A 124 8.50 18.12 -8.32
C GLU A 124 9.10 16.89 -7.63
N LEU A 125 8.83 16.72 -6.33
CA LEU A 125 9.31 15.56 -5.57
C LEU A 125 8.79 14.24 -6.12
N ALA A 126 7.53 14.17 -6.53
CA ALA A 126 6.98 12.95 -7.10
C ALA A 126 7.66 12.59 -8.43
N ALA A 127 7.94 13.58 -9.28
CA ALA A 127 8.67 13.35 -10.53
C ALA A 127 10.10 12.84 -10.26
N ASP A 128 10.83 13.51 -9.37
CA ASP A 128 12.20 13.14 -9.00
C ASP A 128 12.28 11.72 -8.40
N LEU A 129 11.32 11.35 -7.55
CA LEU A 129 11.26 10.01 -6.96
C LEU A 129 10.95 8.94 -8.02
N VAL A 130 10.07 9.22 -8.97
CA VAL A 130 9.80 8.31 -10.09
C VAL A 130 11.03 8.17 -10.99
N ASP A 131 11.75 9.25 -11.27
CA ASP A 131 12.99 9.19 -12.06
C ASP A 131 14.07 8.38 -11.33
N ARG A 132 14.17 8.52 -10.01
CA ARG A 132 15.06 7.67 -9.19
C ARG A 132 14.65 6.21 -9.23
N LEU A 133 13.35 5.91 -9.09
CA LEU A 133 12.83 4.55 -9.21
C LEU A 133 13.12 3.94 -10.57
N THR A 134 13.08 4.73 -11.64
CA THR A 134 13.36 4.24 -13.00
C THR A 134 14.84 4.01 -13.31
N SER A 135 15.73 4.47 -12.44
CA SER A 135 17.18 4.27 -12.62
C SER A 135 17.66 2.85 -12.29
N ALA A 136 16.86 2.04 -11.58
CA ALA A 136 17.20 0.67 -11.22
C ALA A 136 15.94 -0.20 -11.07
N ASP A 137 16.08 -1.51 -11.27
CA ASP A 137 14.99 -2.47 -11.06
C ASP A 137 14.53 -2.46 -9.57
N PRO A 138 13.24 -2.21 -9.26
CA PRO A 138 12.67 -2.30 -7.91
C PRO A 138 12.95 -3.63 -7.22
N CYS A 139 12.96 -4.72 -7.99
CA CYS A 139 13.16 -6.08 -7.52
C CYS A 139 14.67 -6.33 -7.19
N ALA A 140 15.60 -5.46 -7.66
CA ALA A 140 17.02 -5.45 -7.27
C ALA A 140 17.35 -4.54 -6.07
N GLN A 141 16.60 -3.45 -5.88
CA GLN A 141 16.84 -2.48 -4.79
C GLN A 141 15.93 -2.70 -3.57
N GLY A 142 14.79 -3.36 -3.76
CA GLY A 142 13.80 -3.61 -2.73
C GLY A 142 14.14 -4.82 -1.87
N ARG A 143 13.61 -4.84 -0.65
CA ARG A 143 13.64 -6.03 0.20
C ARG A 143 12.43 -6.91 -0.09
N VAL A 144 12.57 -8.23 0.07
CA VAL A 144 11.40 -9.11 0.12
C VAL A 144 10.55 -8.73 1.34
N CYS A 145 9.25 -8.64 1.18
CA CYS A 145 8.31 -8.29 2.26
C CYS A 145 7.03 -9.14 2.24
N GLY A 146 7.03 -10.24 1.49
CA GLY A 146 5.86 -11.09 1.30
C GLY A 146 6.09 -12.14 0.22
N GLY A 147 5.20 -13.13 0.15
CA GLY A 147 5.26 -14.19 -0.85
C GLY A 147 5.64 -15.55 -0.30
N SER A 148 6.46 -16.29 -1.04
CA SER A 148 6.83 -17.68 -0.72
C SER A 148 8.27 -17.81 -0.21
N PRO A 149 8.51 -18.21 1.07
CA PRO A 149 9.86 -18.30 1.64
C PRO A 149 10.81 -19.22 0.88
N ALA A 150 10.35 -20.44 0.57
CA ALA A 150 11.14 -21.42 -0.20
C ALA A 150 11.52 -20.89 -1.60
N TYR A 151 10.70 -20.01 -2.16
CA TYR A 151 10.94 -19.42 -3.46
C TYR A 151 11.92 -18.23 -3.40
N ALA A 152 11.84 -17.42 -2.35
CA ALA A 152 12.83 -16.38 -2.08
C ALA A 152 14.24 -16.98 -1.94
N GLU A 153 14.36 -18.08 -1.16
CA GLU A 153 15.63 -18.79 -0.97
C GLU A 153 16.17 -19.34 -2.30
N GLN A 154 15.31 -19.95 -3.13
CA GLN A 154 15.70 -20.45 -4.46
C GLN A 154 16.25 -19.36 -5.37
N LEU A 155 15.71 -18.14 -5.27
CA LEU A 155 16.14 -16.98 -6.05
C LEU A 155 17.29 -16.20 -5.39
N GLY A 156 17.76 -16.64 -4.22
CA GLY A 156 18.87 -16.01 -3.49
C GLY A 156 18.48 -14.72 -2.77
N HIS A 157 17.19 -14.46 -2.57
CA HIS A 157 16.72 -13.34 -1.78
C HIS A 157 16.60 -13.72 -0.29
N PRO A 158 17.07 -12.88 0.64
CA PRO A 158 16.88 -13.12 2.06
C PRO A 158 15.40 -13.03 2.42
N TRP A 159 14.92 -14.00 3.21
CA TRP A 159 13.57 -13.96 3.76
C TRP A 159 13.56 -13.11 5.04
N PRO A 160 12.56 -12.23 5.26
CA PRO A 160 12.49 -11.45 6.48
C PRO A 160 12.17 -12.35 7.67
N GLU A 161 12.91 -12.21 8.77
CA GLU A 161 12.69 -12.99 9.99
C GLU A 161 11.43 -12.55 10.76
N ASP A 162 10.94 -11.34 10.50
CA ASP A 162 9.86 -10.68 11.26
C ASP A 162 8.48 -10.75 10.58
N MET A 163 8.26 -11.65 9.61
CA MET A 163 6.96 -11.83 8.94
C MET A 163 6.06 -12.89 9.56
#